data_AF-A0A2M7UJF9-F1
#
_entry.id   AF-A0A2M7UJF9-F1
#
_cell.length_a   1.000
_cell.length_b   1.000
_cell.length_c   1.000
_cell.angle_alpha   90.00
_cell.angle_beta   90.00
_cell.angle_gamma   90.00
#
_symmetry.space_group_name_H-M   'P 1'
#
loop_
_entity.id
_entity.type
_entity.pdbx_description
1 polymer ?
#
loop_
_entity_poly.entity_id
_entity_poly.type
_entity_poly.pdbx_seq_one_letter_code
_entity_poly.pdbx_strand_id
1 'polypeptide(L)' 'MNLNKLNKIHFIGIGGIGISAVAKMMLELNKQVTGSDLRES' A
#
# COMPACT_ATOMS: atom_id res chain seq x y z
N MET A 1 10.23 -1.27 16.70
CA MET A 1 9.00 -0.66 16.12
C MET A 1 8.08 -1.81 15.71
N ASN A 2 6.86 -1.91 16.25
CA ASN A 2 5.97 -3.06 16.00
C ASN A 2 5.19 -2.85 14.69
N LEU A 3 5.63 -3.46 13.58
CA LEU A 3 4.97 -3.36 12.28
C LEU A 3 3.52 -3.90 12.33
N ASN A 4 3.22 -4.85 13.22
CA ASN A 4 1.88 -5.42 13.37
C ASN A 4 0.81 -4.41 13.80
N LYS A 5 1.20 -3.30 14.47
CA LYS A 5 0.29 -2.22 14.88
C LYS A 5 0.03 -1.18 13.79
N LEU A 6 0.76 -1.23 12.67
CA LEU A 6 0.51 -0.33 11.56
C LEU A 6 -0.78 -0.77 10.87
N ASN A 7 -1.84 0.00 11.07
CA ASN A 7 -3.11 -0.20 10.41
C ASN A 7 -3.26 0.67 9.16
N LYS A 8 -2.49 1.74 9.03
CA LYS A 8 -2.53 2.65 7.88
C LYS A 8 -1.18 2.64 7.18
N ILE A 9 -1.18 2.31 5.89
CA ILE A 9 0.01 2.21 5.05
C ILE A 9 -0.24 3.08 3.82
N HIS A 10 0.71 3.97 3.50
CA HIS A 10 0.66 4.80 2.30
C HIS A 10 1.81 4.42 1.37
N PHE A 11 1.50 3.97 0.16
CA PHE A 11 2.48 3.62 -0.87
C PHE A 11 2.69 4.77 -1.84
N ILE A 12 3.95 5.20 -2.01
CA ILE A 12 4.36 6.12 -3.07
C ILE A 12 4.72 5.30 -4.31
N GLY A 13 4.21 5.68 -5.47
CA GLY A 13 4.40 4.91 -6.71
C GLY A 13 3.50 3.68 -6.79
N ILE A 14 2.29 3.73 -6.24
CA ILE A 14 1.40 2.56 -6.15
C ILE A 14 1.03 1.97 -7.52
N GLY A 15 1.12 2.76 -8.59
CA GLY A 15 0.89 2.31 -9.97
C GLY A 15 1.94 1.34 -10.51
N GLY A 16 3.10 1.23 -9.85
CA GLY A 16 4.10 0.22 -10.18
C GLY A 16 3.65 -1.20 -9.82
N ILE A 17 3.83 -2.16 -10.74
CA ILE A 17 3.36 -3.55 -10.58
C ILE A 17 3.81 -4.22 -9.26
N GLY A 18 5.05 -3.98 -8.83
CA GLY A 18 5.56 -4.53 -7.58
C GLY A 18 4.90 -3.92 -6.34
N ILE A 19 4.70 -2.60 -6.36
CA ILE A 19 4.12 -1.87 -5.23
C ILE A 19 2.63 -2.17 -5.13
N SER A 20 1.93 -2.25 -6.26
CA SER A 20 0.55 -2.75 -6.35
C SER A 20 0.39 -4.17 -5.76
N ALA A 21 1.32 -5.09 -6.04
CA ALA A 21 1.26 -6.45 -5.49
C ALA A 21 1.38 -6.46 -3.96
N VAL A 22 2.33 -5.68 -3.41
CA VAL A 22 2.50 -5.55 -1.95
C VAL A 22 1.30 -4.83 -1.32
N ALA A 23 0.79 -3.77 -1.95
CA ALA A 23 -0.41 -3.06 -1.50
C ALA A 23 -1.62 -4.00 -1.42
N LYS A 24 -1.80 -4.88 -2.41
CA LYS A 24 -2.86 -5.90 -2.40
C LYS A 24 -2.70 -6.89 -1.26
N MET A 25 -1.49 -7.39 -1.01
CA MET A 25 -1.22 -8.28 0.13
C MET A 25 -1.57 -7.61 1.47
N MET A 26 -1.29 -6.32 1.62
CA MET A 26 -1.63 -5.57 2.84
C MET A 26 -3.15 -5.42 3.02
N LEU A 27 -3.90 -5.24 1.93
CA LEU A 27 -5.37 -5.24 1.97
C LEU A 27 -5.93 -6.59 2.43
N GLU A 28 -5.39 -7.71 1.95
CA GLU A 28 -5.78 -9.07 2.39
C GLU A 28 -5.52 -9.29 3.89
N LEU A 29 -4.49 -8.63 4.43
CA LEU A 29 -4.18 -8.62 5.87
C LEU A 29 -5.05 -7.64 6.67
N ASN A 30 -6.15 -7.14 6.09
CA ASN A 30 -7.07 -6.16 6.68
C ASN A 30 -6.38 -4.86 7.11
N LYS A 31 -5.32 -4.45 6.40
CA LYS A 31 -4.67 -3.15 6.61
C LYS A 31 -5.32 -2.09 5.73
N GLN A 32 -5.39 -0.86 6.23
CA GLN A 32 -5.85 0.29 5.47
C GLN A 32 -4.72 0.77 4.56
N VAL A 33 -4.90 0.61 3.26
CA VAL A 33 -3.90 1.00 2.26
C VAL A 33 -4.37 2.23 1.51
N THR A 34 -3.47 3.19 1.37
CA THR A 34 -3.61 4.36 0.50
C THR A 34 -2.38 4.44 -0.39
N GLY A 35 -2.42 5.21 -1.47
CA GLY A 35 -1.24 5.42 -2.28
C GLY A 35 -1.37 6.60 -3.22
N SER A 36 -0.23 7.03 -3.72
CA SER A 36 -0.11 8.07 -4.74
C SER A 36 0.77 7.54 -5.87
N ASP A 37 0.53 8.02 -7.07
CA ASP A 37 1.39 7.78 -8.23
C ASP A 37 1.46 9.08 -9.05
N LEU A 38 2.53 9.27 -9.81
CA LEU A 38 2.65 10.45 -10.68
C LEU A 38 1.69 10.38 -11.88
N ARG A 39 1.25 9.17 -12.25
CA ARG A 39 0.25 8.96 -13.28
C ARG A 39 -1.12 8.81 -12.64
N GLU A 40 -1.80 9.92 -12.47
CA GLU A 40 -3.25 9.95 -12.25
C GLU A 40 -3.93 10.10 -13.63
N SER A 41 -4.83 9.17 -13.97
CA SER A 41 -5.79 9.31 -15.08
C SER A 41 -7.19 9.39 -14.51
#